data_AF-A0A6N7ENV2-F1
#
_entry.id   AF-A0A6N7ENV2-F1
#
_cell.length_a   1.000
_cell.length_b   1.000
_cell.length_c   1.000
_cell.angle_alpha   90.00
_cell.angle_beta   90.00
_cell.angle_gamma   90.00
#
_symmetry.space_group_name_H-M   'P 1'
#
loop_
_entity.id
_entity.type
_entity.pdbx_description
1 polymer ?
#
loop_
_entity_poly.entity_id
_entity_poly.type
_entity_poly.pdbx_seq_one_letter_code
_entity_poly.pdbx_strand_id
1 'polypeptide(L)'
;MSTMLQKAVTPQMSAAYLERGLDRVSGYVVPAADAAAVTTTESLYELHGLGFPGSPFAPDRPIDILHLPSSPTGVLVPATGGNDESGRQATGGTFLDRPPFTGTGFAATGDVVAPLSWLEHTRLSPGSRLWRFSPGADEPELIGTYHGVVFGWQNHLEDDTFHVIVPSKYVGHVAKIALGTFAADVRTDDAGAPTVVTLAVAGGGPKAEEHGFTKTKAGTWAKQLAAAEVPELFEIHASARWHGIPVRIVDQGPNKEGEQFCRITSLAHDADVAERLHMDKVDAGVYEATVALSALTDVVYAQRIPKAWAKPGQVAQGAVPEDPATSAPARTAGGARPAVGTPVVTVGTPAGEGGENPMTKHADHLRRIAQGLVTVAPTGWTRARVLCRMVGTRGELLAGATGADGKEVALPGLPGDVSKAMAEMRHNSFEPGKGTWFAALVTLEPAGKLTLNLDYTHEQKWSKPLEPGQYTVDLHRYPRAEENVPDWLREHLAAEAEAGAATPTDDDGPRS
;
A
#
# COMPACT_ATOMS: atom_id res chain seq x y z
N MET A 1 2.40 -15.35 1.54
CA MET A 1 1.11 -15.30 0.82
C MET A 1 0.99 -13.95 0.14
N SER A 2 0.59 -13.92 -1.13
CA SER A 2 0.36 -12.67 -1.88
C SER A 2 -0.89 -11.98 -1.34
N THR A 3 -0.83 -10.67 -1.12
CA THR A 3 -1.99 -9.88 -0.71
C THR A 3 -3.04 -9.90 -1.82
N MET A 4 -4.29 -10.20 -1.49
CA MET A 4 -5.41 -10.09 -2.43
C MET A 4 -5.92 -8.64 -2.42
N LEU A 5 -5.99 -8.03 -3.60
CA LEU A 5 -6.55 -6.71 -3.80
C LEU A 5 -7.98 -6.82 -4.35
N GLN A 6 -8.77 -5.78 -4.15
CA GLN A 6 -10.12 -5.64 -4.66
C GLN A 6 -10.28 -4.28 -5.36
N LYS A 7 -10.92 -4.27 -6.53
CA LYS A 7 -11.32 -3.06 -7.26
C LYS A 7 -12.65 -3.27 -7.97
N ALA A 8 -13.52 -2.27 -7.98
CA ALA A 8 -14.64 -2.22 -8.91
C ALA A 8 -14.18 -1.90 -10.34
N VAL A 9 -14.74 -2.60 -11.33
CA VAL A 9 -14.42 -2.41 -12.75
C VAL A 9 -15.63 -1.92 -13.52
N THR A 10 -15.42 -1.02 -14.48
CA THR A 10 -16.51 -0.46 -15.27
C THR A 10 -17.12 -1.53 -16.19
N PRO A 11 -18.40 -1.42 -16.60
CA PRO A 11 -19.00 -2.36 -17.55
C PRO A 11 -18.19 -2.49 -18.86
N GLN A 12 -17.60 -1.39 -19.32
CA GLN A 12 -16.73 -1.38 -20.50
C GLN A 12 -15.43 -2.17 -20.28
N MET A 13 -14.88 -2.13 -19.06
CA MET A 13 -13.70 -2.89 -18.68
C MET A 13 -14.04 -4.38 -18.47
N SER A 14 -15.17 -4.71 -17.87
CA SER A 14 -15.68 -6.09 -17.81
C SER A 14 -15.79 -6.70 -19.20
N ALA A 15 -16.40 -6.00 -20.16
CA ALA A 15 -16.45 -6.44 -21.55
C ALA A 15 -15.05 -6.53 -22.18
N ALA A 16 -14.14 -5.60 -21.88
CA ALA A 16 -12.76 -5.67 -22.36
C ALA A 16 -12.02 -6.92 -21.85
N TYR A 17 -12.28 -7.33 -20.61
CA TYR A 17 -11.74 -8.55 -20.03
C TYR A 17 -12.37 -9.79 -20.65
N LEU A 18 -13.69 -9.93 -20.54
CA LEU A 18 -14.38 -11.17 -20.86
C LEU A 18 -14.55 -11.42 -22.36
N GLU A 19 -14.69 -10.38 -23.19
CA GLU A 19 -14.95 -10.53 -24.63
C GLU A 19 -13.70 -10.29 -25.50
N ARG A 20 -12.71 -9.55 -24.97
CA ARG A 20 -11.50 -9.15 -25.72
C ARG A 20 -10.19 -9.64 -25.11
N GLY A 21 -10.25 -10.27 -23.93
CA GLY A 21 -9.08 -10.85 -23.29
C GLY A 21 -8.07 -9.84 -22.76
N LEU A 22 -8.47 -8.59 -22.49
CA LEU A 22 -7.57 -7.58 -21.95
C LEU A 22 -6.94 -8.09 -20.63
N ASP A 23 -5.64 -7.88 -20.47
CA ASP A 23 -4.85 -8.57 -19.44
C ASP A 23 -4.17 -7.61 -18.44
N ARG A 24 -4.49 -6.31 -18.51
CA ARG A 24 -3.91 -5.26 -17.68
C ARG A 24 -4.93 -4.55 -16.81
N VAL A 25 -4.47 -4.06 -15.67
CA VAL A 25 -5.27 -3.38 -14.65
C VAL A 25 -4.49 -2.23 -14.04
N SER A 26 -5.20 -1.16 -13.66
CA SER A 26 -4.66 0.01 -12.94
C SER A 26 -5.82 0.72 -12.22
N GLY A 27 -5.51 1.70 -11.36
CA GLY A 27 -6.50 2.53 -10.68
C GLY A 27 -6.65 2.19 -9.20
N TYR A 28 -7.67 2.75 -8.57
CA TYR A 28 -7.86 2.60 -7.13
C TYR A 28 -8.25 1.18 -6.69
N VAL A 29 -7.54 0.67 -5.69
CA VAL A 29 -7.71 -0.66 -5.09
C VAL A 29 -7.71 -0.55 -3.57
N VAL A 30 -8.38 -1.50 -2.92
CA VAL A 30 -8.33 -1.74 -1.48
C VAL A 30 -7.89 -3.19 -1.21
N PRO A 31 -7.37 -3.53 -0.02
CA PRO A 31 -7.19 -4.92 0.37
C PRO A 31 -8.54 -5.66 0.40
N ALA A 32 -8.63 -6.82 -0.26
CA ALA A 32 -9.88 -7.57 -0.32
C ALA A 32 -10.34 -8.06 1.06
N ALA A 33 -9.41 -8.33 1.97
CA ALA A 33 -9.71 -8.72 3.35
C ALA A 33 -10.43 -7.61 4.12
N ASP A 34 -10.03 -6.36 3.94
CA ASP A 34 -10.61 -5.20 4.63
C ASP A 34 -12.01 -4.88 4.09
N ALA A 35 -12.29 -5.24 2.83
CA ALA A 35 -13.58 -5.04 2.19
C ALA A 35 -14.50 -6.27 2.25
N ALA A 36 -14.10 -7.35 2.92
CA ALA A 36 -14.78 -8.65 2.85
C ALA A 36 -16.24 -8.63 3.36
N ALA A 37 -16.55 -7.73 4.30
CA ALA A 37 -17.90 -7.56 4.84
C ALA A 37 -18.82 -6.70 3.94
N VAL A 38 -18.28 -6.07 2.89
CA VAL A 38 -19.02 -5.16 2.01
C VAL A 38 -19.57 -5.95 0.83
N THR A 39 -20.84 -6.35 0.92
CA THR A 39 -21.47 -7.25 -0.07
C THR A 39 -22.65 -6.62 -0.82
N THR A 40 -23.17 -5.47 -0.38
CA THR A 40 -24.27 -4.80 -1.09
C THR A 40 -23.72 -3.90 -2.20
N THR A 41 -24.49 -3.73 -3.29
CA THR A 41 -24.11 -2.83 -4.39
C THR A 41 -24.00 -1.38 -3.94
N GLU A 42 -24.83 -0.93 -3.00
CA GLU A 42 -24.77 0.42 -2.42
C GLU A 42 -23.46 0.65 -1.66
N SER A 43 -23.11 -0.23 -0.73
CA SER A 43 -21.87 -0.08 0.05
C SER A 43 -20.63 -0.29 -0.82
N LEU A 44 -20.68 -1.16 -1.84
CA LEU A 44 -19.59 -1.29 -2.82
C LEU A 44 -19.43 -0.01 -3.66
N TYR A 45 -20.54 0.61 -4.06
CA TYR A 45 -20.54 1.87 -4.79
C TYR A 45 -19.88 3.00 -3.99
N GLU A 46 -20.20 3.08 -2.69
CA GLU A 46 -19.58 4.03 -1.77
C GLU A 46 -18.10 3.74 -1.53
N LEU A 47 -17.76 2.50 -1.12
CA LEU A 47 -16.40 2.09 -0.77
C LEU A 47 -15.42 2.34 -1.92
N HIS A 48 -15.81 1.97 -3.15
CA HIS A 48 -14.94 2.16 -4.32
C HIS A 48 -15.04 3.56 -4.93
N GLY A 49 -15.80 4.47 -4.31
CA GLY A 49 -15.90 5.86 -4.74
C GLY A 49 -16.49 6.00 -6.15
N LEU A 50 -17.51 5.22 -6.47
CA LEU A 50 -18.01 5.06 -7.84
C LEU A 50 -18.90 6.21 -8.32
N GLY A 51 -19.20 7.20 -7.48
CA GLY A 51 -20.01 8.36 -7.83
C GLY A 51 -19.29 9.52 -8.52
N PHE A 52 -18.19 9.25 -9.24
CA PHE A 52 -17.42 10.30 -9.90
C PHE A 52 -18.11 10.87 -11.15
N PRO A 53 -17.75 12.10 -11.60
CA PRO A 53 -18.34 12.70 -12.79
C PRO A 53 -18.21 11.80 -14.03
N GLY A 54 -19.33 11.54 -14.70
CA GLY A 54 -19.39 10.65 -15.87
C GLY A 54 -19.34 9.16 -15.53
N SER A 55 -19.50 8.79 -14.26
CA SER A 55 -19.50 7.39 -13.83
C SER A 55 -20.57 6.55 -14.54
N PRO A 56 -20.22 5.34 -15.02
CA PRO A 56 -21.19 4.39 -15.56
C PRO A 56 -21.91 3.58 -14.46
N PHE A 57 -21.54 3.77 -13.19
CA PHE A 57 -22.07 3.01 -12.06
C PHE A 57 -23.33 3.65 -11.48
N ALA A 58 -24.16 2.82 -10.84
CA ALA A 58 -25.26 3.26 -9.99
C ALA A 58 -25.45 2.24 -8.86
N PRO A 59 -25.86 2.66 -7.66
CA PRO A 59 -26.00 1.75 -6.50
C PRO A 59 -27.11 0.69 -6.69
N ASP A 60 -28.07 0.95 -7.59
CA ASP A 60 -29.19 0.08 -7.94
C ASP A 60 -28.93 -0.78 -9.19
N ARG A 61 -27.66 -0.88 -9.62
CA ARG A 61 -27.23 -1.71 -10.76
C ARG A 61 -26.16 -2.71 -10.35
N PRO A 62 -25.95 -3.78 -11.15
CA PRO A 62 -24.85 -4.69 -10.89
C PRO A 62 -23.49 -3.99 -10.92
N ILE A 63 -22.61 -4.37 -9.99
CA ILE A 63 -21.22 -3.91 -9.92
C ILE A 63 -20.31 -5.11 -10.04
N ASP A 64 -19.41 -5.06 -11.02
CA ASP A 64 -18.39 -6.08 -11.20
C ASP A 64 -17.16 -5.72 -10.36
N ILE A 65 -16.72 -6.64 -9.50
CA ILE A 65 -15.60 -6.51 -8.58
C ILE A 65 -14.50 -7.49 -8.99
N LEU A 66 -13.34 -6.95 -9.30
CA LEU A 66 -12.13 -7.70 -9.57
C LEU A 66 -11.39 -7.99 -8.27
N HIS A 67 -11.20 -9.28 -7.97
CA HIS A 67 -10.20 -9.76 -7.01
C HIS A 67 -8.94 -10.14 -7.77
N LEU A 68 -7.81 -9.57 -7.38
CA LEU A 68 -6.53 -9.80 -8.04
C LEU A 68 -5.42 -10.05 -7.01
N PRO A 69 -4.68 -11.16 -7.12
CA PRO A 69 -3.46 -11.34 -6.36
C PRO A 69 -2.44 -10.25 -6.72
N SER A 70 -1.78 -9.68 -5.71
CA SER A 70 -0.72 -8.70 -5.95
C SER A 70 0.42 -9.31 -6.76
N SER A 71 0.83 -8.61 -7.82
CA SER A 71 1.99 -8.99 -8.63
C SER A 71 3.30 -8.66 -7.86
N PRO A 72 4.34 -9.49 -7.95
CA PRO A 72 5.68 -9.19 -7.39
C PRO A 72 6.30 -7.89 -7.93
N THR A 73 5.88 -7.42 -9.10
CA THR A 73 6.29 -6.14 -9.71
C THR A 73 5.22 -5.05 -9.61
N GLY A 74 4.07 -5.36 -9.02
CA GLY A 74 2.98 -4.41 -8.83
C GLY A 74 3.39 -3.26 -7.91
N VAL A 75 3.06 -2.03 -8.31
CA VAL A 75 3.35 -0.83 -7.52
C VAL A 75 2.05 -0.26 -7.00
N LEU A 76 1.93 -0.18 -5.68
CA LEU A 76 0.84 0.48 -4.98
C LEU A 76 1.34 1.81 -4.44
N VAL A 77 0.65 2.88 -4.83
CA VAL A 77 0.89 4.24 -4.32
C VAL A 77 -0.26 4.60 -3.39
N PRO A 78 -0.01 5.04 -2.15
CA PRO A 78 -1.08 5.54 -1.28
C PRO A 78 -1.86 6.66 -1.99
N ALA A 79 -3.19 6.55 -2.01
CA ALA A 79 -4.06 7.48 -2.72
C ALA A 79 -4.32 8.75 -1.90
N THR A 80 -3.25 9.43 -1.48
CA THR A 80 -3.29 10.66 -0.68
C THR A 80 -3.25 11.88 -1.59
N GLY A 81 -4.12 12.86 -1.36
CA GLY A 81 -4.30 14.01 -2.26
C GLY A 81 -5.50 14.88 -1.91
N GLY A 82 -6.19 15.41 -2.91
CA GLY A 82 -7.44 16.15 -2.72
C GLY A 82 -8.25 16.32 -4.00
N ASN A 83 -9.35 17.06 -3.92
CA ASN A 83 -10.18 17.40 -5.09
C ASN A 83 -9.82 18.73 -5.75
N ASP A 84 -9.05 19.53 -5.04
CA ASP A 84 -8.47 20.79 -5.50
C ASP A 84 -7.04 20.90 -4.93
N GLU A 85 -6.31 21.92 -5.36
CA GLU A 85 -4.94 22.15 -4.90
C GLU A 85 -4.86 22.38 -3.38
N SER A 86 -5.87 23.01 -2.79
CA SER A 86 -5.92 23.26 -1.35
C SER A 86 -6.03 21.95 -0.57
N GLY A 87 -6.90 21.03 -1.00
CA GLY A 87 -7.05 19.70 -0.41
C GLY A 87 -5.80 18.84 -0.60
N ARG A 88 -5.19 18.88 -1.79
CA ARG A 88 -3.93 18.18 -2.08
C ARG A 88 -2.80 18.65 -1.15
N GLN A 89 -2.68 19.96 -0.93
CA GLN A 89 -1.72 20.53 0.01
C GLN A 89 -2.02 20.16 1.47
N ALA A 90 -3.29 20.16 1.87
CA ALA A 90 -3.70 19.83 3.24
C ALA A 90 -3.35 18.39 3.65
N THR A 91 -3.41 17.45 2.71
CA THR A 91 -3.05 16.04 2.98
C THR A 91 -1.57 15.75 2.75
N GLY A 92 -0.82 16.67 2.12
CA GLY A 92 0.56 16.45 1.69
C GLY A 92 0.70 15.40 0.60
N GLY A 93 -0.42 15.06 -0.05
CA GLY A 93 -0.50 14.04 -1.08
C GLY A 93 -0.15 14.55 -2.47
N THR A 94 0.01 13.64 -3.42
CA THR A 94 0.30 13.97 -4.83
C THR A 94 -0.93 13.93 -5.71
N PHE A 95 -2.01 13.30 -5.25
CA PHE A 95 -3.21 13.08 -6.07
C PHE A 95 -4.10 14.32 -6.12
N LEU A 96 -4.60 14.61 -7.32
CA LEU A 96 -5.69 15.53 -7.57
C LEU A 96 -6.72 14.79 -8.42
N ASP A 97 -7.88 14.44 -7.86
CA ASP A 97 -8.94 13.72 -8.59
C ASP A 97 -10.34 14.19 -8.17
N ARG A 98 -11.37 13.78 -8.91
CA ARG A 98 -12.75 14.23 -8.73
C ARG A 98 -13.41 13.55 -7.53
N PRO A 99 -14.36 14.24 -6.84
CA PRO A 99 -15.23 13.58 -5.86
C PRO A 99 -15.86 12.31 -6.45
N PRO A 100 -16.11 11.26 -5.65
CA PRO A 100 -16.06 11.21 -4.19
C PRO A 100 -14.66 10.90 -3.61
N PHE A 101 -13.59 10.95 -4.42
CA PHE A 101 -12.22 10.82 -3.92
C PHE A 101 -11.97 11.81 -2.78
N THR A 102 -11.48 11.36 -1.63
CA THR A 102 -11.26 12.23 -0.45
C THR A 102 -9.80 12.63 -0.26
N GLY A 103 -8.88 11.90 -0.90
CA GLY A 103 -7.44 12.15 -0.76
C GLY A 103 -6.84 11.82 0.60
N THR A 104 -7.58 11.14 1.48
CA THR A 104 -7.07 10.74 2.81
C THR A 104 -6.15 9.52 2.76
N GLY A 105 -6.14 8.80 1.63
CA GLY A 105 -5.52 7.47 1.53
C GLY A 105 -6.38 6.34 2.10
N PHE A 106 -7.66 6.60 2.39
CA PHE A 106 -8.62 5.60 2.87
C PHE A 106 -9.94 5.68 2.10
N ALA A 107 -10.56 4.52 1.93
CA ALA A 107 -11.93 4.34 1.46
C ALA A 107 -12.79 3.86 2.63
N ALA A 108 -14.05 4.31 2.70
CA ALA A 108 -14.95 3.93 3.78
C ALA A 108 -16.40 3.81 3.32
N THR A 109 -17.14 2.91 3.95
CA THR A 109 -18.61 2.78 3.87
C THR A 109 -19.10 2.17 5.18
N GLY A 110 -20.13 2.75 5.80
CA GLY A 110 -20.56 2.39 7.15
C GLY A 110 -19.37 2.35 8.13
N ASP A 111 -19.18 1.21 8.80
CA ASP A 111 -18.08 0.97 9.75
C ASP A 111 -16.79 0.42 9.11
N VAL A 112 -16.83 0.13 7.80
CA VAL A 112 -15.67 -0.40 7.07
C VAL A 112 -14.78 0.75 6.64
N VAL A 113 -13.49 0.66 6.99
CA VAL A 113 -12.43 1.56 6.54
C VAL A 113 -11.29 0.73 5.99
N ALA A 114 -10.93 0.95 4.72
CA ALA A 114 -9.85 0.23 4.05
C ALA A 114 -8.79 1.21 3.52
N PRO A 115 -7.48 0.87 3.58
CA PRO A 115 -6.44 1.64 2.92
C PRO A 115 -6.71 1.71 1.41
N LEU A 116 -6.74 2.93 0.87
CA LEU A 116 -6.92 3.17 -0.55
C LEU A 116 -5.56 3.39 -1.21
N SER A 117 -5.23 2.54 -2.17
CA SER A 117 -4.03 2.68 -2.99
C SER A 117 -4.41 2.85 -4.45
N TRP A 118 -3.59 3.56 -5.21
CA TRP A 118 -3.63 3.54 -6.66
C TRP A 118 -2.62 2.49 -7.16
N LEU A 119 -3.09 1.55 -7.95
CA LEU A 119 -2.29 0.51 -8.57
C LEU A 119 -1.76 1.01 -9.92
N GLU A 120 -0.45 1.10 -10.05
CA GLU A 120 0.20 1.35 -11.34
C GLU A 120 -0.11 0.20 -12.30
N HIS A 121 -0.21 0.49 -13.61
CA HIS A 121 -0.48 -0.53 -14.62
C HIS A 121 0.38 -1.77 -14.42
N THR A 122 -0.30 -2.88 -14.19
CA THR A 122 0.30 -4.19 -14.07
C THR A 122 -0.55 -5.20 -14.83
N ARG A 123 0.07 -6.33 -15.15
CA ARG A 123 -0.63 -7.46 -15.76
C ARG A 123 -1.35 -8.22 -14.65
N LEU A 124 -2.56 -8.65 -14.94
CA LEU A 124 -3.31 -9.50 -14.03
C LEU A 124 -2.51 -10.77 -13.72
N SER A 125 -2.51 -11.16 -12.45
CA SER A 125 -1.88 -12.41 -12.04
C SER A 125 -2.85 -13.57 -12.29
N PRO A 126 -2.37 -14.75 -12.72
CA PRO A 126 -3.22 -15.94 -12.80
C PRO A 126 -3.97 -16.18 -11.49
N GLY A 127 -5.25 -16.53 -11.60
CA GLY A 127 -6.16 -16.67 -10.46
C GLY A 127 -6.89 -15.39 -10.07
N SER A 128 -6.73 -14.29 -10.81
CA SER A 128 -7.63 -13.13 -10.69
C SER A 128 -9.05 -13.53 -11.08
N ARG A 129 -10.03 -13.02 -10.35
CA ARG A 129 -11.45 -13.39 -10.46
C ARG A 129 -12.32 -12.15 -10.57
N LEU A 130 -13.30 -12.20 -11.47
CA LEU A 130 -14.27 -11.14 -11.66
C LEU A 130 -15.63 -11.61 -11.14
N TRP A 131 -16.16 -10.88 -10.16
CA TRP A 131 -17.40 -11.19 -9.46
C TRP A 131 -18.46 -10.14 -9.75
N ARG A 132 -19.68 -10.56 -10.07
CA ARG A 132 -20.83 -9.67 -10.25
C ARG A 132 -21.68 -9.64 -8.99
N PHE A 133 -21.78 -8.47 -8.39
CA PHE A 133 -22.71 -8.19 -7.31
C PHE A 133 -23.97 -7.57 -7.90
N SER A 134 -25.13 -8.14 -7.63
CA SER A 134 -26.42 -7.65 -8.12
C SER A 134 -27.29 -7.13 -6.97
N PRO A 135 -28.07 -6.06 -7.16
CA PRO A 135 -28.94 -5.54 -6.12
C PRO A 135 -29.91 -6.61 -5.61
N GLY A 136 -29.93 -6.83 -4.29
CA GLY A 136 -30.82 -7.80 -3.64
C GLY A 136 -30.44 -9.27 -3.80
N ALA A 137 -29.31 -9.60 -4.44
CA ALA A 137 -28.79 -10.96 -4.46
C ALA A 137 -28.04 -11.28 -3.16
N ASP A 138 -28.23 -12.50 -2.64
CA ASP A 138 -27.57 -12.95 -1.41
C ASP A 138 -26.07 -13.23 -1.60
N GLU A 139 -25.69 -13.69 -2.79
CA GLU A 139 -24.30 -14.04 -3.15
C GLU A 139 -23.91 -13.44 -4.51
N PRO A 140 -22.63 -13.05 -4.69
CA PRO A 140 -22.13 -12.62 -5.99
C PRO A 140 -21.90 -13.80 -6.95
N GLU A 141 -22.02 -13.53 -8.25
CA GLU A 141 -21.76 -14.50 -9.31
C GLU A 141 -20.31 -14.40 -9.80
N LEU A 142 -19.58 -15.52 -9.91
CA LEU A 142 -18.27 -15.53 -10.55
C LEU A 142 -18.45 -15.50 -12.07
N ILE A 143 -18.16 -14.36 -12.71
CA ILE A 143 -18.39 -14.16 -14.15
C ILE A 143 -17.13 -14.33 -15.00
N GLY A 144 -15.93 -14.29 -14.40
CA GLY A 144 -14.70 -14.65 -15.12
C GLY A 144 -13.52 -15.00 -14.25
N THR A 145 -12.61 -15.81 -14.81
CA THR A 145 -11.34 -16.18 -14.19
C THR A 145 -10.19 -15.95 -15.16
N TYR A 146 -9.15 -15.25 -14.73
CA TYR A 146 -7.95 -15.03 -15.54
C TYR A 146 -6.90 -16.13 -15.32
N HIS A 147 -6.49 -16.78 -16.40
CA HIS A 147 -5.60 -17.95 -16.42
C HIS A 147 -4.21 -17.65 -16.99
N GLY A 148 -3.79 -16.38 -16.95
CA GLY A 148 -2.46 -15.98 -17.39
C GLY A 148 -2.37 -15.65 -18.88
N VAL A 149 -1.17 -15.25 -19.33
CA VAL A 149 -0.90 -14.76 -20.69
C VAL A 149 -1.16 -15.78 -21.79
N VAL A 150 -1.26 -17.05 -21.43
CA VAL A 150 -1.51 -18.14 -22.38
C VAL A 150 -3.00 -18.32 -22.64
N PHE A 151 -3.82 -18.37 -21.58
CA PHE A 151 -5.24 -18.69 -21.70
C PHE A 151 -6.14 -17.46 -21.64
N GLY A 152 -5.65 -16.34 -21.11
CA GLY A 152 -6.43 -15.13 -20.94
C GLY A 152 -7.57 -15.31 -19.95
N TRP A 153 -8.71 -14.70 -20.25
CA TRP A 153 -9.93 -14.80 -19.46
C TRP A 153 -10.76 -16.00 -19.88
N GLN A 154 -11.18 -16.80 -18.91
CA GLN A 154 -12.29 -17.73 -19.06
C GLN A 154 -13.58 -16.96 -18.76
N ASN A 155 -14.48 -16.88 -19.74
CA ASN A 155 -15.76 -16.18 -19.63
C ASN A 155 -16.86 -17.14 -19.17
N HIS A 156 -17.26 -17.04 -17.90
CA HIS A 156 -18.28 -17.92 -17.32
C HIS A 156 -19.71 -17.58 -17.79
N LEU A 157 -19.89 -16.43 -18.48
CA LEU A 157 -21.16 -16.03 -19.09
C LEU A 157 -21.34 -16.59 -20.51
N GLU A 158 -20.29 -17.16 -21.10
CA GLU A 158 -20.27 -17.63 -22.49
C GLU A 158 -19.61 -19.02 -22.54
N ASP A 159 -20.26 -20.02 -21.93
CA ASP A 159 -19.87 -21.44 -21.97
C ASP A 159 -18.38 -21.71 -21.66
N ASP A 160 -17.78 -20.93 -20.75
CA ASP A 160 -16.37 -21.06 -20.35
C ASP A 160 -15.37 -20.85 -21.51
N THR A 161 -15.73 -20.03 -22.49
CA THR A 161 -14.84 -19.66 -23.59
C THR A 161 -13.61 -18.89 -23.11
N PHE A 162 -12.46 -19.14 -23.76
CA PHE A 162 -11.21 -18.45 -23.46
C PHE A 162 -11.00 -17.27 -24.42
N HIS A 163 -10.82 -16.09 -23.86
CA HIS A 163 -10.56 -14.84 -24.58
C HIS A 163 -9.19 -14.30 -24.19
N VAL A 164 -8.31 -14.17 -25.18
CA VAL A 164 -6.90 -13.81 -24.97
C VAL A 164 -6.45 -12.78 -25.98
N ILE A 165 -5.73 -11.76 -25.50
CA ILE A 165 -5.10 -10.75 -26.34
C ILE A 165 -3.63 -11.08 -26.59
N VAL A 166 -3.03 -10.47 -27.61
CA VAL A 166 -1.57 -10.46 -27.75
C VAL A 166 -1.00 -9.66 -26.58
N PRO A 167 -0.24 -10.28 -25.67
CA PRO A 167 0.22 -9.60 -24.46
C PRO A 167 1.26 -8.52 -24.80
N SER A 168 1.02 -7.29 -24.36
CA SER A 168 2.02 -6.23 -24.47
C SER A 168 3.26 -6.56 -23.63
N LYS A 169 4.45 -6.29 -24.18
CA LYS A 169 5.73 -6.47 -23.45
C LYS A 169 6.00 -5.36 -22.44
N TYR A 170 5.23 -4.26 -22.48
CA TYR A 170 5.42 -3.07 -21.65
C TYR A 170 4.63 -3.12 -20.33
N VAL A 171 3.84 -4.19 -20.13
CA VAL A 171 3.09 -4.44 -18.89
C VAL A 171 3.20 -5.92 -18.52
N GLY A 172 3.65 -6.18 -17.30
CA GLY A 172 3.87 -7.52 -16.76
C GLY A 172 5.22 -8.14 -17.13
N HIS A 173 5.39 -9.41 -16.76
CA HIS A 173 6.68 -10.08 -16.85
C HIS A 173 7.03 -10.44 -18.29
N VAL A 174 8.30 -10.30 -18.62
CA VAL A 174 8.92 -10.75 -19.84
C VAL A 174 10.11 -11.64 -19.52
N ALA A 175 10.29 -12.67 -20.34
CA ALA A 175 11.45 -13.53 -20.30
C ALA A 175 12.23 -13.36 -21.60
N LYS A 176 13.54 -13.11 -21.47
CA LYS A 176 14.45 -13.04 -22.61
C LYS A 176 15.34 -14.26 -22.62
N ILE A 177 15.17 -15.05 -23.67
CA ILE A 177 15.90 -16.28 -23.97
C ILE A 177 16.60 -16.14 -25.32
N ALA A 178 17.37 -17.15 -25.75
CA ALA A 178 18.09 -17.12 -27.03
C ALA A 178 17.18 -16.85 -28.25
N LEU A 179 15.90 -17.26 -28.17
CA LEU A 179 14.92 -17.05 -29.24
C LEU A 179 14.34 -15.63 -29.31
N GLY A 180 14.55 -14.80 -28.27
CA GLY A 180 14.02 -13.45 -28.18
C GLY A 180 13.37 -13.14 -26.83
N THR A 181 12.57 -12.08 -26.81
CA THR A 181 11.85 -11.59 -25.63
C THR A 181 10.35 -11.86 -25.75
N PHE A 182 9.81 -12.55 -24.76
CA PHE A 182 8.44 -13.05 -24.73
C PHE A 182 7.71 -12.53 -23.50
N ALA A 183 6.42 -12.22 -23.64
CA ALA A 183 5.57 -12.05 -22.47
C ALA A 183 5.47 -13.39 -21.73
N ALA A 184 5.45 -13.33 -20.40
CA ALA A 184 5.53 -14.52 -19.57
C ALA A 184 4.67 -14.43 -18.32
N ASP A 185 4.20 -15.58 -17.87
CA ASP A 185 3.76 -15.79 -16.49
C ASP A 185 4.86 -16.49 -15.69
N VAL A 186 4.89 -16.18 -14.40
CA VAL A 186 5.88 -16.72 -13.48
C VAL A 186 5.15 -17.39 -12.33
N ARG A 187 5.39 -18.69 -12.17
CA ARG A 187 4.97 -19.43 -10.98
C ARG A 187 6.10 -19.38 -9.96
N THR A 188 5.79 -19.00 -8.74
CA THR A 188 6.76 -18.93 -7.64
C THR A 188 6.55 -20.06 -6.62
N ASP A 189 7.57 -20.34 -5.83
CA ASP A 189 7.42 -21.10 -4.58
C ASP A 189 6.87 -20.22 -3.44
N ASP A 190 6.76 -20.79 -2.23
CA ASP A 190 6.25 -20.10 -1.05
C ASP A 190 7.14 -18.94 -0.59
N ALA A 191 8.43 -18.96 -0.95
CA ALA A 191 9.38 -17.88 -0.68
C ALA A 191 9.33 -16.77 -1.76
N GLY A 192 8.52 -16.95 -2.81
CA GLY A 192 8.39 -16.00 -3.92
C GLY A 192 9.49 -16.15 -4.99
N ALA A 193 10.33 -17.17 -4.91
CA ALA A 193 11.34 -17.44 -5.92
C ALA A 193 10.71 -18.08 -7.17
N PRO A 194 11.14 -17.73 -8.39
CA PRO A 194 10.54 -18.22 -9.61
C PRO A 194 10.89 -19.70 -9.79
N THR A 195 9.90 -20.52 -10.14
CA THR A 195 10.06 -21.98 -10.36
C THR A 195 9.83 -22.36 -11.80
N VAL A 196 8.74 -21.87 -12.40
CA VAL A 196 8.38 -22.11 -13.80
C VAL A 196 8.02 -20.80 -14.47
N VAL A 197 8.55 -20.62 -15.68
CA VAL A 197 8.24 -19.49 -16.55
C VAL A 197 7.47 -20.02 -17.75
N THR A 198 6.28 -19.47 -17.99
CA THR A 198 5.44 -19.83 -19.14
C THR A 198 5.48 -18.70 -20.16
N LEU A 199 6.08 -18.95 -21.32
CA LEU A 199 6.18 -18.02 -22.44
C LEU A 199 4.92 -18.11 -23.30
N ALA A 200 4.39 -16.97 -23.75
CA ALA A 200 3.27 -16.90 -24.68
C ALA A 200 3.64 -16.19 -25.99
N VAL A 201 3.16 -16.72 -27.12
CA VAL A 201 3.14 -16.04 -28.42
C VAL A 201 1.82 -16.23 -29.16
N ALA A 202 1.39 -15.20 -29.88
CA ALA A 202 0.12 -15.19 -30.58
C ALA A 202 0.15 -15.81 -32.00
N GLY A 203 1.33 -15.91 -32.64
CA GLY A 203 1.47 -16.23 -34.07
C GLY A 203 2.47 -17.34 -34.39
N GLY A 204 2.49 -18.41 -33.59
CA GLY A 204 3.60 -19.37 -33.59
C GLY A 204 3.76 -20.25 -34.84
N GLY A 205 2.67 -20.84 -35.34
CA GLY A 205 2.71 -21.74 -36.50
C GLY A 205 3.77 -22.86 -36.39
N PRO A 206 4.17 -23.47 -37.52
CA PRO A 206 5.18 -24.53 -37.54
C PRO A 206 6.53 -24.14 -36.92
N LYS A 207 6.95 -22.87 -37.07
CA LYS A 207 8.20 -22.38 -36.48
C LYS A 207 8.18 -22.40 -34.96
N ALA A 208 7.04 -22.15 -34.33
CA ALA A 208 6.95 -22.23 -32.87
C ALA A 208 7.00 -23.68 -32.38
N GLU A 209 6.42 -24.63 -33.11
CA GLU A 209 6.54 -26.07 -32.82
C GLU A 209 8.00 -26.53 -32.86
N GLU A 210 8.75 -26.15 -33.90
CA GLU A 210 10.19 -26.43 -34.02
C GLU A 210 10.99 -25.89 -32.83
N HIS A 211 10.53 -24.79 -32.23
CA HIS A 211 11.11 -24.18 -31.04
C HIS A 211 10.52 -24.68 -29.71
N GLY A 212 9.69 -25.72 -29.74
CA GLY A 212 9.13 -26.39 -28.57
C GLY A 212 7.97 -25.66 -27.90
N PHE A 213 7.23 -24.82 -28.65
CA PHE A 213 5.95 -24.29 -28.20
C PHE A 213 4.81 -25.23 -28.61
N THR A 214 3.78 -25.29 -27.78
CA THR A 214 2.57 -26.07 -28.03
C THR A 214 1.37 -25.15 -28.19
N LYS A 215 0.53 -25.41 -29.20
CA LYS A 215 -0.72 -24.67 -29.38
C LYS A 215 -1.72 -25.03 -28.28
N THR A 216 -2.31 -24.01 -27.67
CA THR A 216 -3.28 -24.17 -26.58
C THR A 216 -4.72 -24.15 -27.11
N LYS A 217 -5.67 -24.51 -26.23
CA LYS A 217 -7.10 -24.40 -26.54
C LYS A 217 -7.56 -22.95 -26.76
N ALA A 218 -6.86 -21.97 -26.18
CA ALA A 218 -7.10 -20.55 -26.39
C ALA A 218 -6.50 -20.02 -27.71
N GLY A 219 -5.87 -20.88 -28.52
CA GLY A 219 -5.29 -20.51 -29.81
C GLY A 219 -3.90 -19.89 -29.75
N THR A 220 -3.40 -19.54 -28.56
CA THR A 220 -2.03 -19.11 -28.30
C THR A 220 -1.05 -20.27 -28.34
N TRP A 221 0.24 -19.95 -28.35
CA TRP A 221 1.32 -20.91 -28.28
C TRP A 221 2.10 -20.71 -26.98
N ALA A 222 2.30 -21.78 -26.24
CA ALA A 222 2.93 -21.76 -24.93
C ALA A 222 4.19 -22.60 -24.89
N LYS A 223 5.20 -22.12 -24.15
CA LYS A 223 6.39 -22.90 -23.79
C LYS A 223 6.69 -22.72 -22.31
N GLN A 224 6.77 -23.82 -21.58
CA GLN A 224 7.17 -23.81 -20.17
C GLN A 224 8.67 -24.11 -20.05
N LEU A 225 9.33 -23.36 -19.19
CA LEU A 225 10.75 -23.48 -18.88
C LEU A 225 10.92 -23.53 -17.36
N ALA A 226 11.91 -24.29 -16.89
CA ALA A 226 12.34 -24.12 -15.51
C ALA A 226 12.94 -22.72 -15.36
N ALA A 227 12.67 -22.02 -14.25
CA ALA A 227 13.15 -20.64 -14.07
C ALA A 227 14.69 -20.53 -14.16
N ALA A 228 15.42 -21.58 -13.79
CA ALA A 228 16.88 -21.66 -13.91
C ALA A 228 17.37 -21.61 -15.37
N GLU A 229 16.53 -22.02 -16.33
CA GLU A 229 16.83 -22.01 -17.77
C GLU A 229 16.56 -20.65 -18.42
N VAL A 230 15.99 -19.68 -17.67
CA VAL A 230 15.67 -18.34 -18.14
C VAL A 230 16.80 -17.37 -17.77
N PRO A 231 17.56 -16.86 -18.75
CA PRO A 231 18.68 -15.96 -18.49
C PRO A 231 18.25 -14.63 -17.84
N GLU A 232 17.23 -13.99 -18.40
CA GLU A 232 16.70 -12.71 -17.94
C GLU A 232 15.18 -12.79 -17.77
N LEU A 233 14.69 -12.41 -16.59
CA LEU A 233 13.28 -12.35 -16.23
C LEU A 233 13.03 -11.02 -15.52
N PHE A 234 12.20 -10.17 -16.09
CA PHE A 234 11.97 -8.79 -15.63
C PHE A 234 10.62 -8.26 -16.13
N GLU A 235 10.20 -7.09 -15.68
CA GLU A 235 9.16 -6.29 -16.31
C GLU A 235 9.80 -5.07 -16.99
N ILE A 236 9.31 -4.70 -18.17
CA ILE A 236 9.71 -3.44 -18.81
C ILE A 236 8.88 -2.31 -18.21
N HIS A 237 9.54 -1.35 -17.57
CA HIS A 237 8.94 -0.09 -17.18
C HIS A 237 9.42 1.02 -18.12
N ALA A 238 8.56 1.36 -19.08
CA ALA A 238 8.83 2.37 -20.08
C ALA A 238 8.24 3.72 -19.64
N SER A 239 9.06 4.58 -19.04
CA SER A 239 8.67 5.93 -18.64
C SER A 239 9.00 6.94 -19.73
N ALA A 240 8.20 8.00 -19.84
CA ALA A 240 8.41 9.09 -20.78
C ALA A 240 7.75 10.38 -20.25
N ARG A 241 7.89 11.47 -21.01
CA ARG A 241 7.05 12.67 -20.85
C ARG A 241 6.21 12.91 -22.10
N TRP A 242 4.98 13.38 -21.88
CA TRP A 242 4.08 13.83 -22.94
C TRP A 242 3.47 15.17 -22.54
N HIS A 243 3.60 16.20 -23.37
CA HIS A 243 3.25 17.59 -23.03
C HIS A 243 3.77 18.04 -21.65
N GLY A 244 4.95 17.55 -21.26
CA GLY A 244 5.58 17.92 -19.99
C GLY A 244 5.02 17.22 -18.74
N ILE A 245 4.12 16.24 -18.84
CA ILE A 245 3.74 15.38 -17.71
C ILE A 245 4.42 14.00 -17.77
N PRO A 246 4.72 13.37 -16.61
CA PRO A 246 5.23 12.00 -16.58
C PRO A 246 4.14 11.01 -17.03
N VAL A 247 4.52 10.12 -17.94
CA VAL A 247 3.65 9.05 -18.46
C VAL A 247 4.40 7.73 -18.51
N ARG A 248 3.65 6.62 -18.53
CA ARG A 248 4.18 5.29 -18.82
C ARG A 248 3.63 4.78 -20.15
N ILE A 249 4.49 4.21 -20.98
CA ILE A 249 4.08 3.43 -22.15
C ILE A 249 3.60 2.06 -21.65
N VAL A 250 2.35 1.74 -21.96
CA VAL A 250 1.67 0.49 -21.55
C VAL A 250 1.35 -0.41 -22.73
N ASP A 251 1.42 0.13 -23.94
CA ASP A 251 1.49 -0.65 -25.16
C ASP A 251 2.21 0.13 -26.27
N GLN A 252 2.82 -0.57 -27.21
CA GLN A 252 3.48 0.06 -28.35
C GLN A 252 3.45 -0.86 -29.57
N GLY A 253 3.15 -0.28 -30.73
CA GLY A 253 3.19 -1.00 -32.00
C GLY A 253 3.04 -0.09 -33.21
N PRO A 254 3.37 -0.60 -34.41
CA PRO A 254 3.13 0.12 -35.65
C PRO A 254 1.63 0.23 -35.94
N ASN A 255 1.20 1.36 -36.49
CA ASN A 255 -0.08 1.44 -37.19
C ASN A 255 0.00 0.71 -38.55
N LYS A 256 -1.09 0.76 -39.34
CA LYS A 256 -1.13 0.13 -40.68
C LYS A 256 -0.11 0.71 -41.67
N GLU A 257 0.40 1.91 -41.43
CA GLU A 257 1.36 2.63 -42.25
C GLU A 257 2.81 2.45 -41.76
N GLY A 258 3.02 1.69 -40.67
CA GLY A 258 4.32 1.40 -40.09
C GLY A 258 4.82 2.43 -39.06
N GLU A 259 4.10 3.54 -38.87
CA GLU A 259 4.42 4.55 -37.86
C GLU A 259 4.21 3.98 -36.45
N GLN A 260 5.16 4.23 -35.55
CA GLN A 260 5.11 3.72 -34.17
C GLN A 260 4.17 4.56 -33.31
N PHE A 261 3.16 3.92 -32.73
CA PHE A 261 2.27 4.50 -31.74
C PHE A 261 2.45 3.83 -30.39
N CYS A 262 2.19 4.60 -29.34
CA CYS A 262 2.19 4.17 -27.95
C CYS A 262 0.82 4.40 -27.34
N ARG A 263 0.30 3.41 -26.63
CA ARG A 263 -0.69 3.66 -25.58
C ARG A 263 0.08 4.10 -24.34
N ILE A 264 -0.26 5.28 -23.82
CA ILE A 264 0.35 5.86 -22.62
C ILE A 264 -0.69 6.02 -21.52
N THR A 265 -0.23 5.95 -20.27
CA THR A 265 -1.00 6.24 -19.05
C THR A 265 -0.33 7.35 -18.26
N SER A 266 -1.11 8.26 -17.66
CA SER A 266 -0.58 9.35 -16.84
C SER A 266 -0.04 8.83 -15.50
N LEU A 267 1.16 9.26 -15.12
CA LEU A 267 1.74 9.07 -13.78
C LEU A 267 1.73 10.38 -12.97
N ALA A 268 1.12 11.44 -13.49
CA ALA A 268 1.09 12.74 -12.84
C ALA A 268 0.16 12.77 -11.62
N HIS A 269 -0.80 11.83 -11.55
CA HIS A 269 -1.86 11.79 -10.54
C HIS A 269 -2.65 13.11 -10.45
N ASP A 270 -2.83 13.78 -11.58
CA ASP A 270 -3.47 15.09 -11.67
C ASP A 270 -4.55 15.09 -12.75
N ALA A 271 -5.82 15.03 -12.32
CA ALA A 271 -6.97 14.99 -13.19
C ALA A 271 -7.15 16.29 -13.99
N ASP A 272 -6.83 17.46 -13.42
CA ASP A 272 -6.94 18.74 -14.13
C ASP A 272 -6.00 18.79 -15.32
N VAL A 273 -4.77 18.30 -15.13
CA VAL A 273 -3.79 18.26 -16.23
C VAL A 273 -4.20 17.23 -17.27
N ALA A 274 -4.61 16.02 -16.86
CA ALA A 274 -5.01 14.96 -17.78
C ALA A 274 -6.24 15.33 -18.63
N GLU A 275 -7.27 15.90 -17.99
CA GLU A 275 -8.49 16.33 -18.68
C GLU A 275 -8.22 17.53 -19.62
N ARG A 276 -7.34 18.46 -19.24
CA ARG A 276 -6.91 19.57 -20.12
C ARG A 276 -6.13 19.08 -21.34
N LEU A 277 -5.42 17.96 -21.23
CA LEU A 277 -4.74 17.30 -22.35
C LEU A 277 -5.69 16.37 -23.14
N HIS A 278 -6.98 16.33 -22.80
CA HIS A 278 -7.98 15.47 -23.43
C HIS A 278 -7.61 13.98 -23.42
N MET A 279 -6.97 13.53 -22.33
CA MET A 279 -6.75 12.09 -22.12
C MET A 279 -8.08 11.38 -21.85
N ASP A 280 -8.21 10.14 -22.35
CA ASP A 280 -9.34 9.27 -22.10
C ASP A 280 -9.34 8.85 -20.63
N LYS A 281 -10.40 9.20 -19.89
CA LYS A 281 -10.63 8.66 -18.54
C LYS A 281 -11.18 7.24 -18.65
N VAL A 282 -10.32 6.25 -18.50
CA VAL A 282 -10.68 4.83 -18.65
C VAL A 282 -11.20 4.21 -17.35
N ASP A 283 -10.80 4.77 -16.20
CA ASP A 283 -11.23 4.38 -14.85
C ASP A 283 -11.01 5.58 -13.88
N ALA A 284 -11.52 5.50 -12.65
CA ALA A 284 -11.21 6.45 -11.59
C ALA A 284 -9.69 6.50 -11.33
N GLY A 285 -9.12 7.70 -11.38
CA GLY A 285 -7.67 7.92 -11.26
C GLY A 285 -6.83 7.42 -12.45
N VAL A 286 -7.42 6.94 -13.56
CA VAL A 286 -6.66 6.41 -14.71
C VAL A 286 -7.01 7.16 -15.99
N TYR A 287 -6.00 7.80 -16.56
CA TYR A 287 -6.09 8.56 -17.80
C TYR A 287 -5.10 8.02 -18.82
N GLU A 288 -5.57 7.72 -20.02
CA GLU A 288 -4.77 7.17 -21.11
C GLU A 288 -4.87 7.99 -22.40
N ALA A 289 -3.89 7.83 -23.28
CA ALA A 289 -3.94 8.37 -24.64
C ALA A 289 -3.19 7.45 -25.60
N THR A 290 -3.58 7.49 -26.88
CA THR A 290 -2.77 6.90 -27.96
C THR A 290 -2.05 8.02 -28.69
N VAL A 291 -0.72 7.97 -28.72
CA VAL A 291 0.13 9.01 -29.30
C VAL A 291 1.22 8.41 -30.16
N ALA A 292 1.74 9.17 -31.12
CA ALA A 292 2.93 8.76 -31.85
C ALA A 292 4.13 8.69 -30.88
N LEU A 293 5.00 7.69 -31.04
CA LEU A 293 6.22 7.57 -30.23
C LEU A 293 7.10 8.83 -30.35
N SER A 294 7.10 9.47 -31.53
CA SER A 294 7.81 10.72 -31.81
C SER A 294 7.29 11.93 -31.01
N ALA A 295 6.08 11.85 -30.46
CA ALA A 295 5.51 12.89 -29.61
C ALA A 295 5.96 12.77 -28.13
N LEU A 296 6.66 11.70 -27.76
CA LEU A 296 7.17 11.48 -26.42
C LEU A 296 8.60 12.02 -26.28
N THR A 297 8.93 12.59 -25.12
CA THR A 297 10.29 12.98 -24.75
C THR A 297 10.78 12.15 -23.57
N ASP A 298 12.09 12.14 -23.33
CA ASP A 298 12.73 11.47 -22.18
C ASP A 298 12.31 10.00 -22.01
N VAL A 299 12.22 9.27 -23.13
CA VAL A 299 11.80 7.87 -23.12
C VAL A 299 12.91 7.01 -22.49
N VAL A 300 12.60 6.38 -21.37
CA VAL A 300 13.51 5.50 -20.62
C VAL A 300 12.86 4.13 -20.45
N TYR A 301 13.54 3.10 -20.92
CA TYR A 301 13.16 1.70 -20.72
C TYR A 301 13.97 1.10 -19.58
N ALA A 302 13.36 0.97 -18.41
CA ALA A 302 13.95 0.34 -17.25
C ALA A 302 13.50 -1.12 -17.11
N GLN A 303 14.38 -1.98 -16.59
CA GLN A 303 14.00 -3.34 -16.16
C GLN A 303 13.64 -3.33 -14.68
N ARG A 304 12.41 -3.71 -14.34
CA ARG A 304 11.98 -3.95 -12.96
C ARG A 304 12.13 -5.43 -12.65
N ILE A 305 12.92 -5.76 -11.64
CA ILE A 305 13.16 -7.14 -11.19
C ILE A 305 12.73 -7.24 -9.73
N PRO A 306 11.78 -8.14 -9.38
CA PRO A 306 11.47 -8.43 -7.98
C PRO A 306 12.72 -8.83 -7.20
N LYS A 307 12.87 -8.34 -5.98
CA LYS A 307 14.05 -8.62 -5.15
C LYS A 307 14.31 -10.12 -4.98
N ALA A 308 13.26 -10.93 -4.87
CA ALA A 308 13.34 -12.38 -4.76
C ALA A 308 13.89 -13.08 -6.03
N TRP A 309 13.88 -12.39 -7.18
CA TRP A 309 14.32 -12.94 -8.47
C TRP A 309 15.72 -12.46 -8.85
N ALA A 310 16.22 -11.41 -8.20
CA ALA A 310 17.49 -10.80 -8.53
C ALA A 310 18.66 -11.79 -8.31
N LYS A 311 19.41 -12.09 -9.37
CA LYS A 311 20.63 -12.91 -9.27
C LYS A 311 21.76 -12.10 -8.60
N PRO A 312 22.68 -12.74 -7.86
CA PRO A 312 23.86 -12.07 -7.33
C PRO A 312 24.63 -11.37 -8.47
N GLY A 313 24.74 -10.04 -8.42
CA GLY A 313 25.37 -9.21 -9.46
C GLY A 313 24.42 -8.29 -10.23
N GLN A 314 23.12 -8.63 -10.36
CA GLN A 314 22.12 -7.74 -10.97
C GLN A 314 21.71 -6.60 -10.02
N VAL A 315 21.88 -6.77 -8.71
CA VAL A 315 21.63 -5.74 -7.69
C VAL A 315 22.65 -4.59 -7.78
N ALA A 316 23.83 -4.81 -8.39
CA ALA A 316 24.88 -3.81 -8.52
C ALA A 316 24.73 -2.91 -9.77
N GLN A 317 23.92 -3.30 -10.76
CA GLN A 317 23.71 -2.56 -12.01
C GLN A 317 22.47 -1.65 -12.01
N GLY A 318 21.69 -1.66 -10.92
CA GLY A 318 20.59 -0.73 -10.66
C GLY A 318 21.01 0.50 -9.84
N ALA A 319 22.28 0.62 -9.46
CA ALA A 319 22.82 1.89 -8.99
C ALA A 319 22.82 2.85 -10.18
N VAL A 320 21.93 3.83 -10.14
CA VAL A 320 21.99 5.00 -11.02
C VAL A 320 23.43 5.49 -11.02
N PRO A 321 24.10 5.67 -12.17
CA PRO A 321 25.36 6.37 -12.20
C PRO A 321 25.13 7.72 -11.54
N GLU A 322 25.82 8.01 -10.44
CA GLU A 322 25.90 9.39 -9.94
C GLU A 322 26.46 10.22 -11.09
N ASP A 323 25.58 10.98 -11.77
CA ASP A 323 25.99 11.92 -12.79
C ASP A 323 26.80 13.02 -12.09
N PRO A 324 28.13 13.15 -12.34
CA PRO A 324 28.97 14.12 -11.66
C PRO A 324 28.65 15.57 -12.06
N ALA A 325 27.69 15.79 -12.96
CA ALA A 325 27.36 17.12 -13.48
C ALA A 325 26.26 17.88 -12.72
N THR A 326 25.66 17.32 -11.68
CA THR A 326 24.74 18.08 -10.79
C THR A 326 25.28 18.35 -9.38
N SER A 327 26.48 17.84 -9.07
CA SER A 327 27.22 18.16 -7.84
C SER A 327 28.09 19.41 -8.01
N ALA A 328 27.45 20.56 -8.25
CA ALA A 328 28.11 21.84 -8.03
C ALA A 328 27.64 22.43 -6.68
N PRO A 329 28.57 22.83 -5.80
CA PRO A 329 28.21 23.31 -4.46
C PRO A 329 27.57 24.68 -4.60
N ALA A 330 26.38 24.85 -4.00
CA ALA A 330 25.85 26.17 -3.73
C ALA A 330 26.88 26.91 -2.86
N ARG A 331 27.53 27.90 -3.48
CA ARG A 331 28.51 28.76 -2.81
C ARG A 331 27.83 29.45 -1.63
N THR A 332 28.55 29.45 -0.51
CA THR A 332 28.23 30.19 0.70
C THR A 332 28.15 31.70 0.41
N ALA A 333 26.94 32.25 0.46
CA ALA A 333 26.69 33.65 0.76
C ALA A 333 25.86 33.67 2.04
N GLY A 334 26.45 34.25 3.09
CA GLY A 334 25.92 34.19 4.45
C GLY A 334 24.59 34.92 4.63
N GLY A 335 23.80 34.41 5.59
CA GLY A 335 22.95 35.25 6.40
C GLY A 335 21.45 35.29 6.06
N ALA A 336 20.77 34.14 6.07
CA ALA A 336 19.44 34.04 6.69
C ALA A 336 19.14 32.57 7.02
N ARG A 337 18.88 32.31 8.29
CA ARG A 337 18.43 31.01 8.82
C ARG A 337 17.09 30.66 8.13
N PRO A 338 16.91 29.52 7.46
CA PRO A 338 15.58 29.16 6.96
C PRO A 338 14.69 28.92 8.18
N ALA A 339 13.60 29.67 8.28
CA ALA A 339 12.56 29.42 9.26
C ALA A 339 12.00 28.01 8.98
N VAL A 340 12.21 27.11 9.94
CA VAL A 340 11.56 25.80 9.98
C VAL A 340 10.06 26.07 9.93
N GLY A 341 9.43 25.68 8.83
CA GLY A 341 7.97 25.75 8.69
C GLY A 341 7.31 25.10 9.90
N THR A 342 6.26 25.75 10.40
CA THR A 342 5.48 25.25 11.51
C THR A 342 5.00 23.82 11.18
N PRO A 343 5.29 22.79 12.00
CA PRO A 343 4.87 21.43 11.69
C PRO A 343 3.34 21.38 11.62
N VAL A 344 2.83 20.96 10.46
CA VAL A 344 1.41 20.69 10.23
C VAL A 344 1.16 19.26 10.69
N VAL A 345 0.32 19.12 11.70
CA VAL A 345 -0.03 17.85 12.34
C VAL A 345 -1.27 17.32 11.61
N THR A 346 -1.14 16.24 10.83
CA THR A 346 -2.29 15.55 10.23
C THR A 346 -2.47 14.18 10.89
N VAL A 347 -3.71 13.88 11.21
CA VAL A 347 -4.10 13.17 12.43
C VAL A 347 -5.16 12.12 12.06
N GLY A 348 -4.80 10.82 12.00
CA GLY A 348 -5.67 9.74 11.45
C GLY A 348 -6.58 9.02 12.46
N THR A 349 -7.85 8.79 12.15
CA THR A 349 -8.81 8.15 13.09
C THR A 349 -8.63 6.62 13.21
N PRO A 350 -8.67 6.00 14.42
CA PRO A 350 -8.81 4.55 14.60
C PRO A 350 -10.29 4.11 14.64
N ALA A 351 -10.52 2.86 14.27
CA ALA A 351 -11.83 2.20 14.23
C ALA A 351 -12.44 2.04 15.64
N GLY A 352 -13.73 2.39 15.77
CA GLY A 352 -14.56 2.20 16.96
C GLY A 352 -15.66 3.26 17.08
N GLU A 353 -16.91 2.82 17.07
CA GLU A 353 -18.13 3.65 17.11
C GLU A 353 -18.12 4.71 18.23
N GLY A 354 -18.45 5.96 17.86
CA GLY A 354 -18.96 7.01 18.76
C GLY A 354 -17.97 7.85 19.59
N GLY A 355 -16.66 7.57 19.56
CA GLY A 355 -15.65 8.29 20.35
C GLY A 355 -14.84 9.33 19.58
N GLU A 356 -14.48 10.44 20.24
CA GLU A 356 -13.55 11.46 19.73
C GLU A 356 -12.21 10.81 19.28
N ASN A 357 -11.84 11.00 18.00
CA ASN A 357 -10.64 10.41 17.39
C ASN A 357 -9.38 10.60 18.28
N PRO A 358 -8.73 9.52 18.76
CA PRO A 358 -7.49 9.56 19.54
C PRO A 358 -6.36 10.40 18.92
N MET A 359 -6.21 10.41 17.59
CA MET A 359 -5.25 11.29 16.96
C MET A 359 -5.66 12.76 17.21
N THR A 360 -6.93 13.16 16.99
CA THR A 360 -7.40 14.55 17.17
C THR A 360 -7.31 14.98 18.63
N LYS A 361 -7.72 14.09 19.52
CA LYS A 361 -7.62 14.22 20.97
C LYS A 361 -6.18 14.44 21.44
N HIS A 362 -5.18 13.98 20.70
CA HIS A 362 -3.77 14.00 21.10
C HIS A 362 -2.85 14.84 20.17
N ALA A 363 -3.42 15.70 19.32
CA ALA A 363 -2.66 16.45 18.31
C ALA A 363 -1.46 17.24 18.88
N ASP A 364 -1.64 17.96 19.98
CA ASP A 364 -0.56 18.74 20.62
C ASP A 364 0.57 17.87 21.17
N HIS A 365 0.23 16.70 21.73
CA HIS A 365 1.19 15.73 22.23
C HIS A 365 1.97 15.12 21.07
N LEU A 366 1.27 14.70 20.02
CA LEU A 366 1.86 14.13 18.81
C LEU A 366 2.81 15.10 18.11
N ARG A 367 2.49 16.40 18.11
CA ARG A 367 3.36 17.45 17.59
C ARG A 367 4.68 17.54 18.36
N ARG A 368 4.62 17.54 19.69
CA ARG A 368 5.80 17.58 20.56
C ARG A 368 6.67 16.34 20.40
N ILE A 369 6.03 15.17 20.28
CA ILE A 369 6.70 13.90 20.00
C ILE A 369 7.42 13.95 18.65
N ALA A 370 6.75 14.42 17.59
CA ALA A 370 7.34 14.54 16.26
C ALA A 370 8.54 15.48 16.24
N GLN A 371 8.42 16.66 16.86
CA GLN A 371 9.52 17.63 16.98
C GLN A 371 10.72 17.04 17.71
N GLY A 372 10.47 16.29 18.79
CA GLY A 372 11.53 15.63 19.53
C GLY A 372 12.22 14.52 18.74
N LEU A 373 11.45 13.73 17.97
CA LEU A 373 12.00 12.70 17.07
C LEU A 373 12.89 13.32 15.99
N VAL A 374 12.44 14.39 15.32
CA VAL A 374 13.20 15.09 14.28
C VAL A 374 14.52 15.65 14.82
N THR A 375 14.52 16.15 16.06
CA THR A 375 15.70 16.76 16.68
C THR A 375 16.88 15.79 16.81
N VAL A 376 16.59 14.50 16.99
CA VAL A 376 17.61 13.47 17.20
C VAL A 376 17.75 12.49 16.03
N ALA A 377 16.87 12.57 15.03
CA ALA A 377 16.92 11.70 13.86
C ALA A 377 18.17 11.99 12.99
N PRO A 378 18.88 10.94 12.52
CA PRO A 378 20.09 11.11 11.71
C PRO A 378 19.73 11.60 10.31
N THR A 379 20.62 12.37 9.67
CA THR A 379 20.41 12.84 8.29
C THR A 379 20.08 11.69 7.33
N GLY A 380 19.07 11.87 6.48
CA GLY A 380 18.66 10.85 5.50
C GLY A 380 17.80 9.72 6.08
N TRP A 381 17.24 9.90 7.28
CA TRP A 381 16.23 8.99 7.83
C TRP A 381 14.99 8.93 6.93
N THR A 382 14.37 7.75 6.83
CA THR A 382 13.16 7.49 6.04
C THR A 382 11.94 7.20 6.92
N ARG A 383 12.18 6.83 8.19
CA ARG A 383 11.16 6.66 9.23
C ARG A 383 11.79 6.87 10.60
N ALA A 384 11.10 7.53 11.51
CA ALA A 384 11.44 7.61 12.93
C ALA A 384 10.27 7.06 13.74
N ARG A 385 10.52 6.39 14.86
CA ARG A 385 9.45 5.90 15.74
C ARG A 385 9.82 6.01 17.20
N VAL A 386 8.80 6.08 18.05
CA VAL A 386 8.92 5.89 19.50
C VAL A 386 7.85 4.92 19.98
N LEU A 387 8.30 3.84 20.62
CA LEU A 387 7.45 2.95 21.41
C LEU A 387 7.54 3.38 22.87
N CYS A 388 6.40 3.68 23.48
CA CYS A 388 6.29 3.93 24.90
C CYS A 388 5.52 2.80 25.58
N ARG A 389 6.02 2.33 26.72
CA ARG A 389 5.37 1.39 27.62
C ARG A 389 5.23 2.05 28.98
N MET A 390 4.04 1.98 29.60
CA MET A 390 3.82 2.60 30.90
C MET A 390 2.87 1.77 31.77
N VAL A 391 3.25 1.61 33.04
CA VAL A 391 2.39 1.07 34.08
C VAL A 391 2.77 1.67 35.44
N GLY A 392 1.78 2.14 36.18
CA GLY A 392 1.95 2.78 37.48
C GLY A 392 2.80 4.03 37.37
N THR A 393 3.96 4.00 38.02
CA THR A 393 4.99 5.05 37.95
C THR A 393 6.12 4.72 36.97
N ARG A 394 6.15 3.49 36.44
CA ARG A 394 7.18 3.05 35.50
C ARG A 394 6.80 3.44 34.07
N GLY A 395 7.75 4.05 33.37
CA GLY A 395 7.69 4.27 31.94
C GLY A 395 9.00 3.89 31.26
N GLU A 396 8.90 3.35 30.05
CA GLU A 396 10.04 3.04 29.18
C GLU A 396 9.76 3.56 27.76
N LEU A 397 10.74 4.23 27.17
CA LEU A 397 10.69 4.72 25.79
C LEU A 397 11.81 4.07 24.99
N LEU A 398 11.45 3.48 23.86
CA LEU A 398 12.39 2.96 22.87
C LEU A 398 12.15 3.69 21.55
N ALA A 399 13.13 4.46 21.10
CA ALA A 399 13.07 5.16 19.82
C ALA A 399 14.12 4.64 18.83
N GLY A 400 13.75 4.68 17.56
CA GLY A 400 14.60 4.27 16.45
C GLY A 400 14.33 5.10 15.20
N ALA A 401 15.33 5.22 14.35
CA ALA A 401 15.20 5.76 13.00
C ALA A 401 15.70 4.74 11.98
N THR A 402 14.96 4.58 10.90
CA THR A 402 15.37 3.82 9.71
C THR A 402 16.14 4.75 8.78
N GLY A 403 17.38 4.39 8.44
CA GLY A 403 18.18 5.10 7.45
C GLY A 403 17.72 4.83 6.01
N ALA A 404 18.34 5.51 5.05
CA ALA A 404 18.14 5.24 3.62
C ALA A 404 18.60 3.82 3.20
N ASP A 405 19.48 3.20 3.98
CA ASP A 405 19.94 1.82 3.81
C ASP A 405 18.93 0.77 4.33
N GLY A 406 17.80 1.23 4.88
CA GLY A 406 16.76 0.38 5.46
C GLY A 406 17.10 -0.20 6.82
N LYS A 407 18.26 0.14 7.42
CA LYS A 407 18.62 -0.32 8.77
C LYS A 407 18.06 0.62 9.81
N GLU A 408 17.62 0.05 10.93
CA GLU A 408 17.15 0.81 12.08
C GLU A 408 18.30 1.05 13.07
N VAL A 409 18.49 2.31 13.44
CA VAL A 409 19.42 2.74 14.48
C VAL A 409 18.64 3.26 15.68
N ALA A 410 19.08 2.92 16.88
CA ALA A 410 18.49 3.45 18.10
C ALA A 410 18.73 4.96 18.19
N LEU A 411 17.74 5.69 18.71
CA LEU A 411 17.82 7.12 18.99
C LEU A 411 18.01 7.35 20.49
N PRO A 412 19.26 7.35 21.01
CA PRO A 412 19.50 7.64 22.41
C PRO A 412 19.25 9.14 22.70
N GLY A 413 18.76 9.45 23.89
CA GLY A 413 18.66 10.84 24.35
C GLY A 413 17.51 11.63 23.76
N LEU A 414 16.32 11.03 23.63
CA LEU A 414 15.09 11.76 23.30
C LEU A 414 14.92 12.99 24.22
N PRO A 415 14.52 14.16 23.69
CA PRO A 415 14.21 15.32 24.51
C PRO A 415 13.15 14.97 25.57
N GLY A 416 13.30 15.49 26.79
CA GLY A 416 12.36 15.22 27.90
C GLY A 416 10.92 15.62 27.61
N ASP A 417 10.71 16.48 26.61
CA ASP A 417 9.37 16.86 26.15
C ASP A 417 8.62 15.69 25.48
N VAL A 418 9.33 14.73 24.87
CA VAL A 418 8.74 13.52 24.25
C VAL A 418 8.17 12.60 25.33
N SER A 419 8.92 12.33 26.39
CA SER A 419 8.44 11.47 27.49
C SER A 419 7.29 12.12 28.24
N LYS A 420 7.35 13.44 28.47
CA LYS A 420 6.25 14.21 29.04
C LYS A 420 4.99 14.16 28.17
N ALA A 421 5.12 14.37 26.86
CA ALA A 421 4.01 14.30 25.94
C ALA A 421 3.37 12.90 25.88
N MET A 422 4.16 11.82 25.92
CA MET A 422 3.62 10.45 25.99
C MET A 422 2.89 10.18 27.32
N ALA A 423 3.38 10.70 28.45
CA ALA A 423 2.72 10.56 29.74
C ALA A 423 1.39 11.32 29.82
N GLU A 424 1.37 12.55 29.32
CA GLU A 424 0.17 13.39 29.23
C GLU A 424 -0.86 12.77 28.27
N MET A 425 -0.40 12.25 27.12
CA MET A 425 -1.25 11.49 26.20
C MET A 425 -1.89 10.30 26.92
N ARG A 426 -1.12 9.51 27.68
CA ARG A 426 -1.64 8.38 28.45
C ARG A 426 -2.72 8.78 29.44
N HIS A 427 -2.50 9.86 30.17
CA HIS A 427 -3.46 10.35 31.13
C HIS A 427 -4.76 10.80 30.44
N ASN A 428 -4.64 11.49 29.30
CA ASN A 428 -5.78 11.97 28.54
C ASN A 428 -6.52 10.84 27.79
N SER A 429 -5.87 9.72 27.48
CA SER A 429 -6.50 8.54 26.89
C SER A 429 -7.27 7.69 27.90
N PHE A 430 -7.30 8.06 29.19
CA PHE A 430 -8.07 7.35 30.20
C PHE A 430 -9.57 7.52 29.98
N GLU A 431 -10.29 6.40 30.04
CA GLU A 431 -11.75 6.33 30.03
C GLU A 431 -12.23 5.56 31.26
N PRO A 432 -13.16 6.11 32.07
CA PRO A 432 -13.70 5.42 33.24
C PRO A 432 -14.23 4.02 32.90
N GLY A 433 -13.81 3.00 33.64
CA GLY A 433 -14.23 1.62 33.41
C GLY A 433 -13.49 0.90 32.28
N LYS A 434 -12.83 1.61 31.36
CA LYS A 434 -12.01 1.01 30.28
C LYS A 434 -10.51 1.08 30.59
N GLY A 435 -10.08 2.08 31.36
CA GLY A 435 -8.68 2.34 31.66
C GLY A 435 -7.98 3.14 30.57
N THR A 436 -6.65 3.07 30.54
CA THR A 436 -5.79 3.71 29.51
C THR A 436 -4.94 2.66 28.80
N TRP A 437 -4.15 3.03 27.80
CA TRP A 437 -3.27 2.09 27.12
C TRP A 437 -2.05 1.70 27.97
N PHE A 438 -1.48 0.52 27.70
CA PHE A 438 -0.23 0.01 28.27
C PHE A 438 0.98 0.26 27.36
N ALA A 439 0.76 0.33 26.05
CA ALA A 439 1.76 0.77 25.09
C ALA A 439 1.20 1.69 24.01
N ALA A 440 2.06 2.60 23.53
CA ALA A 440 1.79 3.50 22.42
C ALA A 440 2.97 3.52 21.44
N LEU A 441 2.70 3.31 20.16
CA LEU A 441 3.69 3.42 19.09
C LEU A 441 3.36 4.61 18.19
N VAL A 442 4.26 5.60 18.18
CA VAL A 442 4.20 6.74 17.27
C VAL A 442 5.24 6.55 16.17
N THR A 443 4.84 6.64 14.91
CA THR A 443 5.76 6.63 13.76
C THR A 443 5.66 7.94 13.00
N LEU A 444 6.80 8.49 12.61
CA LEU A 444 6.97 9.71 11.85
C LEU A 444 7.72 9.39 10.55
N GLU A 445 7.31 9.98 9.45
CA GLU A 445 8.04 9.96 8.17
C GLU A 445 8.58 11.37 7.85
N PRO A 446 9.63 11.52 7.00
CA PRO A 446 10.21 12.82 6.67
C PRO A 446 9.22 13.82 6.09
N ALA A 447 8.18 13.33 5.42
CA ALA A 447 7.08 14.12 4.89
C ALA A 447 6.11 14.66 5.98
N GLY A 448 6.36 14.36 7.27
CA GLY A 448 5.54 14.81 8.40
C GLY A 448 4.38 13.89 8.75
N LYS A 449 4.20 12.78 8.03
CA LYS A 449 3.15 11.78 8.32
C LYS A 449 3.37 11.14 9.68
N LEU A 450 2.37 11.22 10.54
CA LEU A 450 2.35 10.60 11.87
C LEU A 450 1.32 9.47 11.93
N THR A 451 1.70 8.35 12.54
CA THR A 451 0.75 7.28 12.93
C THR A 451 0.84 7.04 14.42
N LEU A 452 -0.29 6.75 15.06
CA LEU A 452 -0.39 6.38 16.47
C LEU A 452 -1.11 5.04 16.58
N ASN A 453 -0.50 4.10 17.28
CA ASN A 453 -1.14 2.84 17.66
C ASN A 453 -1.14 2.73 19.17
N LEU A 454 -2.29 2.42 19.77
CA LEU A 454 -2.47 2.29 21.21
C LEU A 454 -2.88 0.86 21.53
N ASP A 455 -2.21 0.24 22.51
CA ASP A 455 -2.48 -1.12 22.97
C ASP A 455 -3.00 -1.07 24.41
N TYR A 456 -4.25 -1.50 24.58
CA TYR A 456 -4.95 -1.51 25.86
C TYR A 456 -4.97 -2.90 26.51
N THR A 457 -4.53 -3.94 25.80
CA THR A 457 -4.90 -5.33 26.11
C THR A 457 -3.71 -6.25 26.33
N HIS A 458 -2.57 -6.04 25.67
CA HIS A 458 -1.45 -6.98 25.77
C HIS A 458 -0.45 -6.61 26.88
N GLU A 459 0.08 -7.65 27.53
CA GLU A 459 1.15 -7.53 28.51
C GLU A 459 2.44 -7.02 27.86
N GLN A 460 3.09 -6.05 28.53
CA GLN A 460 4.30 -5.43 28.02
C GLN A 460 5.56 -6.09 28.59
N LYS A 461 6.55 -6.31 27.72
CA LYS A 461 7.87 -6.79 28.14
C LYS A 461 8.74 -5.63 28.61
N TRP A 462 9.21 -5.68 29.84
CA TRP A 462 10.03 -4.64 30.45
C TRP A 462 11.52 -4.98 30.34
N SER A 463 12.37 -3.99 30.09
CA SER A 463 13.83 -4.20 30.06
C SER A 463 14.43 -4.55 31.43
N LYS A 464 13.73 -4.17 32.51
CA LYS A 464 14.04 -4.54 33.88
C LYS A 464 12.73 -4.98 34.57
N PRO A 465 12.79 -5.94 35.50
CA PRO A 465 11.63 -6.29 36.32
C PRO A 465 10.99 -5.03 36.93
N LEU A 466 9.67 -5.03 37.01
CA LEU A 466 8.93 -3.97 37.67
C LEU A 466 9.10 -4.06 39.17
N GLU A 467 9.08 -2.91 39.84
CA GLU A 467 8.93 -2.88 41.29
C GLU A 467 7.58 -3.51 41.69
N PRO A 468 7.49 -4.21 42.83
CA PRO A 468 6.22 -4.73 43.32
C PRO A 468 5.17 -3.62 43.47
N GLY A 469 3.92 -3.90 43.10
CA GLY A 469 2.80 -2.98 43.27
C GLY A 469 2.56 -2.01 42.12
N GLN A 470 3.38 -2.03 41.05
CA GLN A 470 3.22 -1.09 39.94
C GLN A 470 1.89 -1.30 39.19
N TYR A 471 1.39 -2.54 39.12
CA TYR A 471 0.10 -2.83 38.51
C TYR A 471 -1.05 -2.36 39.38
N THR A 472 -0.98 -2.59 40.69
CA THR A 472 -1.95 -2.06 41.66
C THR A 472 -2.01 -0.53 41.60
N VAL A 473 -0.85 0.15 41.56
CA VAL A 473 -0.78 1.61 41.42
C VAL A 473 -1.38 2.09 40.09
N ASP A 474 -1.16 1.36 38.99
CA ASP A 474 -1.75 1.72 37.70
C ASP A 474 -3.27 1.61 37.72
N LEU A 475 -3.81 0.53 38.29
CA LEU A 475 -5.25 0.30 38.36
C LEU A 475 -5.94 1.29 39.30
N HIS A 476 -5.29 1.70 40.39
CA HIS A 476 -5.79 2.77 41.25
C HIS A 476 -5.84 4.11 40.49
N ARG A 477 -4.86 4.38 39.63
CA ARG A 477 -4.77 5.63 38.87
C ARG A 477 -5.70 5.66 37.65
N TYR A 478 -5.89 4.51 37.00
CA TYR A 478 -6.71 4.34 35.80
C TYR A 478 -7.66 3.15 35.97
N PRO A 479 -8.72 3.31 36.80
CA PRO A 479 -9.64 2.22 37.11
C PRO A 479 -10.28 1.59 35.89
N ARG A 480 -10.32 0.26 35.89
CA ARG A 480 -10.98 -0.55 34.88
C ARG A 480 -12.14 -1.31 35.51
N ALA A 481 -13.21 -1.48 34.75
CA ALA A 481 -14.27 -2.42 35.07
C ALA A 481 -13.71 -3.84 34.95
N GLU A 482 -14.28 -4.78 35.69
CA GLU A 482 -13.75 -6.14 35.83
C GLU A 482 -13.61 -6.84 34.48
N GLU A 483 -14.56 -6.62 33.57
CA GLU A 483 -14.54 -7.13 32.19
C GLU A 483 -13.39 -6.57 31.34
N ASN A 484 -12.86 -5.40 31.68
CA ASN A 484 -11.80 -4.69 30.94
C ASN A 484 -10.41 -4.83 31.57
N VAL A 485 -10.29 -5.62 32.65
CA VAL A 485 -9.00 -6.04 33.21
C VAL A 485 -8.54 -7.30 32.47
N PRO A 486 -7.44 -7.25 31.70
CA PRO A 486 -6.92 -8.45 31.02
C PRO A 486 -6.49 -9.53 32.02
N ASP A 487 -6.53 -10.80 31.60
CA ASP A 487 -6.24 -11.93 32.49
C ASP A 487 -4.82 -11.90 33.06
N TRP A 488 -3.82 -11.56 32.25
CA TRP A 488 -2.44 -11.38 32.70
C TRP A 488 -2.33 -10.32 33.81
N LEU A 489 -3.15 -9.26 33.76
CA LEU A 489 -3.15 -8.21 34.77
C LEU A 489 -3.79 -8.71 36.07
N ARG A 490 -4.86 -9.51 35.99
CA ARG A 490 -5.45 -10.16 37.18
C ARG A 490 -4.44 -11.08 37.86
N GLU A 491 -3.69 -11.85 37.09
CA GLU A 491 -2.65 -12.75 37.62
C GLU A 491 -1.57 -11.99 38.37
N HIS A 492 -1.06 -10.88 37.82
CA HIS A 492 -0.08 -10.04 38.52
C HIS A 492 -0.65 -9.39 39.78
N LEU A 493 -1.91 -8.93 39.76
CA LEU A 493 -2.56 -8.33 40.94
C LEU A 493 -2.77 -9.36 42.06
N ALA A 494 -3.12 -10.60 41.72
CA ALA A 494 -3.21 -11.70 42.68
C ALA A 494 -1.84 -12.02 43.29
N ALA A 495 -0.79 -12.11 42.46
CA ALA A 495 0.58 -12.33 42.91
C ALA A 495 1.09 -11.19 43.80
N GLU A 496 0.76 -9.92 43.48
CA GLU A 496 1.09 -8.75 44.31
C GLU A 496 0.36 -8.79 45.66
N ALA A 497 -0.92 -9.20 45.70
CA ALA A 497 -1.69 -9.33 46.93
C ALA A 497 -1.16 -10.46 47.83
N GLU A 498 -0.78 -11.60 47.24
CA GLU A 498 -0.14 -12.72 47.96
C GLU A 498 1.23 -12.32 48.52
N ALA A 499 2.05 -11.59 47.75
CA ALA A 499 3.35 -11.08 48.21
C ALA A 499 3.21 -10.01 49.31
N GLY A 500 2.18 -9.16 49.23
CA GLY A 500 1.86 -8.17 50.26
C GLY A 500 1.33 -8.81 51.55
N ALA A 501 0.55 -9.89 51.46
CA ALA A 501 0.07 -10.66 52.61
C ALA A 501 1.17 -11.54 53.24
N ALA A 502 2.19 -11.92 52.48
CA ALA A 502 3.37 -12.65 52.95
C ALA A 502 4.42 -11.76 53.66
N THR A 503 4.14 -10.46 53.85
CA THR A 503 4.92 -9.59 54.74
C THR A 503 4.17 -9.40 56.07
N PRO A 504 4.30 -10.34 57.04
CA PRO A 504 3.84 -10.08 58.39
C PRO A 504 4.72 -9.00 59.03
N THR A 505 4.05 -8.11 59.77
CA THR A 505 4.61 -7.27 60.82
C THR A 505 5.55 -8.07 61.73
N ASP A 506 6.84 -7.77 61.67
CA ASP A 506 7.77 -7.79 62.82
C ASP A 506 8.27 -6.34 62.95
N ASP A 507 7.69 -5.57 63.86
CA ASP A 507 8.11 -5.40 65.26
C ASP A 507 9.08 -4.20 65.38
N ASP A 508 8.60 -3.08 65.93
CA ASP A 508 8.87 -2.78 67.34
C ASP A 508 8.10 -1.53 67.81
N GLY A 509 7.72 -1.57 69.08
CA GLY A 509 6.95 -0.57 69.81
C GLY A 509 7.70 0.75 70.08
N PRO A 510 7.10 1.66 70.87
CA PRO A 510 7.49 3.05 70.90
C PRO A 510 8.67 3.32 71.86
N ARG A 511 9.55 4.23 71.40
CA ARG A 511 10.28 5.29 72.12
C ARG A 511 11.01 4.92 73.44
N SER A 512 12.32 5.23 73.48
CA SER A 512 12.92 6.21 74.42
C SER A 512 14.27 6.67 73.92
#